data_AF-A0A9D4HK15-F1
#
_entry.id   AF-A0A9D4HK15-F1
#
_cell.length_a   1.000
_cell.length_b   1.000
_cell.length_c   1.000
_cell.angle_alpha   90.00
_cell.angle_beta   90.00
_cell.angle_gamma   90.00
#
_symmetry.space_group_name_H-M   'P 1'
#
loop_
_entity.id
_entity.type
_entity.pdbx_description
1 polymer ?
#
loop_
_entity_poly.entity_id
_entity_poly.type
_entity_poly.pdbx_seq_one_letter_code
_entity_poly.pdbx_strand_id
1 'polypeptide(L)'
;MATLWIWGSVLMCMLFGPVVCRDLRIGAFNIQIFGSTKAARTDVMTILVKIIRRYDLLLIQEIRDKSEGAITQLLNDVNLGQPSELQFSMLISDRLGRSNIKEQYAYFYRPGQGLKPLNWYVFDDGEETDAKTDLFEREPYIATFRSSNTLLKKFTLVGIHIDPDVAIHELNLLHSRVLPKFTGSDVMVLGDLNAGCGYIGVTKWAEVRMKSDPKYAWLIGDDADTTVANSNCAYDRFIVSGKGWNDGIVPESVEVYRYDADNGYIGRIKKELAADVSDHYPIELLLQAGSCESGTCTRSIQYVLDDVTVELTAASVVLSKEELYEIEGIDAYDSSGIIVAHVRVRDGNKSDAVLRNVILNIQKVGRLDGTPVSMTIQPSKRKYGRSQGCVLTIKIPDQNELKAFVEKELSKTNKNYSLV
;
A
#
# COMPACT_ATOMS: atom_id res chain seq x y z
N MET A 1 -32.09 -40.11 -6.57
CA MET A 1 -32.38 -38.67 -6.36
C MET A 1 -31.43 -38.07 -5.30
N ALA A 2 -30.11 -38.12 -5.52
CA ALA A 2 -29.13 -37.62 -4.56
C ALA A 2 -27.90 -36.96 -5.22
N THR A 3 -28.01 -36.59 -6.51
CA THR A 3 -26.91 -36.00 -7.29
C THR A 3 -27.18 -34.55 -7.69
N LEU A 4 -28.36 -33.99 -7.38
CA LEU A 4 -28.74 -32.62 -7.74
C LEU A 4 -28.40 -31.56 -6.68
N TRP A 5 -27.99 -31.95 -5.47
CA TRP A 5 -27.77 -31.00 -4.36
C TRP A 5 -26.33 -30.49 -4.22
N ILE A 6 -25.36 -31.15 -4.85
CA ILE A 6 -23.93 -30.77 -4.74
C ILE A 6 -23.59 -29.62 -5.69
N TRP A 7 -24.28 -29.50 -6.82
CA TRP A 7 -24.03 -28.44 -7.82
C TRP A 7 -24.58 -27.07 -7.41
N GLY A 8 -25.59 -27.01 -6.54
CA GLY A 8 -26.13 -25.75 -6.02
C GLY A 8 -25.18 -25.02 -5.07
N SER A 9 -24.38 -25.78 -4.31
CA SER A 9 -23.43 -25.23 -3.33
C SER A 9 -22.15 -24.69 -3.96
N VAL A 10 -21.70 -25.29 -5.08
CA VAL A 10 -20.48 -24.89 -5.79
C VAL A 10 -20.71 -23.65 -6.65
N LEU A 11 -21.90 -23.50 -7.25
CA LEU A 11 -22.24 -22.33 -8.07
C LEU A 11 -22.37 -21.03 -7.25
N MET A 12 -22.70 -21.13 -5.96
CA MET A 12 -22.90 -19.97 -5.08
C MET A 12 -21.58 -19.32 -4.62
N CYS A 13 -20.45 -20.05 -4.65
CA CYS A 13 -19.12 -19.49 -4.39
C CYS A 13 -18.49 -18.77 -5.61
N MET A 14 -19.00 -18.96 -6.83
CA MET A 14 -18.43 -18.30 -8.02
C MET A 14 -18.91 -16.85 -8.21
N LEU A 15 -19.93 -16.42 -7.47
CA LEU A 15 -20.54 -15.08 -7.62
C LEU A 15 -19.93 -14.03 -6.66
N PHE A 16 -19.14 -14.45 -5.68
CA PHE A 16 -18.43 -13.56 -4.77
C PHE A 16 -16.97 -13.99 -4.71
N GLY A 17 -16.09 -13.25 -5.38
CA GLY A 17 -14.65 -13.50 -5.30
C GLY A 17 -14.16 -13.44 -3.83
N PRO A 18 -13.01 -14.07 -3.51
CA PRO A 18 -12.43 -14.01 -2.17
C PRO A 18 -12.31 -12.57 -1.70
N VAL A 19 -12.85 -12.25 -0.52
CA VAL A 19 -12.49 -11.02 0.19
C VAL A 19 -11.07 -11.21 0.70
N VAL A 20 -10.09 -10.71 -0.04
CA VAL A 20 -8.70 -10.66 0.42
C VAL A 20 -8.60 -9.49 1.39
N CYS A 21 -8.51 -9.76 2.70
CA CYS A 21 -8.09 -8.74 3.66
C CYS A 21 -6.63 -8.42 3.38
N ARG A 22 -6.37 -7.23 2.85
CA ARG A 22 -5.03 -6.68 2.69
C ARG A 22 -4.91 -5.42 3.52
N ASP A 23 -3.66 -5.08 3.87
CA ASP A 23 -3.37 -3.83 4.54
C ASP A 23 -3.82 -2.65 3.67
N LEU A 24 -4.30 -1.59 4.32
CA LEU A 24 -4.73 -0.38 3.63
C LEU A 24 -3.65 0.69 3.71
N ARG A 25 -3.20 1.20 2.56
CA ARG A 25 -2.21 2.26 2.52
C ARG A 25 -2.87 3.63 2.69
N ILE A 26 -2.45 4.36 3.71
CA ILE A 26 -2.89 5.74 3.98
C ILE A 26 -1.73 6.69 3.71
N GLY A 27 -2.02 7.84 3.12
CA GLY A 27 -1.01 8.88 2.89
C GLY A 27 -1.53 10.31 3.05
N ALA A 28 -0.59 11.24 3.06
CA ALA A 28 -0.85 12.66 2.82
C ALA A 28 0.18 13.21 1.82
N PHE A 29 -0.27 14.09 0.93
CA PHE A 29 0.56 14.65 -0.13
C PHE A 29 0.19 16.09 -0.45
N ASN A 30 1.09 17.02 -0.14
CA ASN A 30 1.09 18.36 -0.72
C ASN A 30 1.57 18.27 -2.19
N ILE A 31 0.71 18.60 -3.16
CA ILE A 31 1.05 18.54 -4.60
C ILE A 31 1.62 19.88 -5.11
N GLN A 32 1.71 20.90 -4.25
CA GLN A 32 2.22 22.23 -4.53
C GLN A 32 1.45 22.94 -5.66
N ILE A 33 0.61 23.92 -5.31
CA ILE A 33 -0.14 24.74 -6.27
C ILE A 33 -0.84 23.86 -7.34
N PHE A 34 -1.60 22.87 -6.91
CA PHE A 34 -2.28 21.97 -7.82
C PHE A 34 -3.51 22.65 -8.43
N GLY A 35 -3.41 23.06 -9.69
CA GLY A 35 -4.49 23.68 -10.45
C GLY A 35 -4.36 23.43 -11.94
N SER A 36 -5.16 24.14 -12.75
CA SER A 36 -5.30 23.86 -14.18
C SER A 36 -3.97 23.88 -14.95
N THR A 37 -3.04 24.77 -14.60
CA THR A 37 -1.70 24.83 -15.23
C THR A 37 -0.88 23.57 -14.96
N LYS A 38 -0.89 23.04 -13.74
CA LYS A 38 -0.20 21.79 -13.39
C LYS A 38 -0.93 20.58 -14.01
N ALA A 39 -2.26 20.57 -14.00
CA ALA A 39 -3.07 19.52 -14.63
C ALA A 39 -2.94 19.44 -16.15
N ALA A 40 -2.57 20.54 -16.83
CA ALA A 40 -2.30 20.55 -18.26
C ALA A 40 -0.97 19.86 -18.64
N ARG A 41 -0.09 19.59 -17.67
CA ARG A 41 1.20 18.93 -17.88
C ARG A 41 1.06 17.41 -17.82
N THR A 42 1.11 16.77 -18.98
CA THR A 42 0.88 15.32 -19.12
C THR A 42 1.95 14.46 -18.45
N ASP A 43 3.21 14.91 -18.45
CA ASP A 43 4.33 14.31 -17.72
C ASP A 43 4.09 14.28 -16.21
N VAL A 44 3.67 15.42 -15.64
CA VAL A 44 3.33 15.56 -14.22
C VAL A 44 2.11 14.72 -13.86
N MET A 45 1.02 14.83 -14.61
CA MET A 45 -0.21 14.06 -14.35
C MET A 45 0.02 12.55 -14.43
N THR A 46 0.86 12.08 -15.35
CA THR A 46 1.22 10.65 -15.44
C THR A 46 1.89 10.16 -14.14
N ILE A 47 2.78 10.97 -13.57
CA ILE A 47 3.46 10.63 -12.30
C ILE A 47 2.48 10.72 -11.14
N LEU A 48 1.65 11.78 -11.05
CA LEU A 48 0.64 11.92 -10.01
C LEU A 48 -0.33 10.74 -9.99
N VAL A 49 -0.82 10.30 -11.16
CA VAL A 49 -1.69 9.12 -11.26
C VAL A 49 -1.00 7.88 -10.69
N LYS A 50 0.27 7.64 -11.01
CA LYS A 50 1.03 6.51 -10.47
C LYS A 50 1.21 6.63 -8.95
N ILE A 51 1.60 7.80 -8.45
CA ILE A 51 1.73 8.04 -7.00
C ILE A 51 0.40 7.72 -6.30
N ILE A 52 -0.69 8.34 -6.74
CA ILE A 52 -2.01 8.21 -6.10
C ILE A 52 -2.52 6.77 -6.11
N ARG A 53 -2.29 6.02 -7.20
CA ARG A 53 -2.75 4.62 -7.31
C ARG A 53 -2.11 3.68 -6.28
N ARG A 54 -1.02 4.06 -5.62
CA ARG A 54 -0.42 3.31 -4.50
C ARG A 54 -1.31 3.28 -3.25
N TYR A 55 -2.16 4.29 -3.07
CA TYR A 55 -2.90 4.50 -1.83
C TYR A 55 -4.29 3.89 -1.88
N ASP A 56 -4.85 3.65 -0.69
CA ASP A 56 -6.26 3.33 -0.49
C ASP A 56 -7.03 4.53 0.06
N LEU A 57 -6.34 5.40 0.80
CA LEU A 57 -6.83 6.68 1.31
C LEU A 57 -5.69 7.70 1.31
N LEU A 58 -5.85 8.80 0.59
CA LEU A 58 -4.83 9.83 0.44
C LEU A 58 -5.44 11.21 0.69
N LEU A 59 -4.85 11.97 1.61
CA LEU A 59 -5.07 13.41 1.71
C LEU A 59 -4.25 14.12 0.64
N ILE A 60 -4.87 14.98 -0.14
CA ILE A 60 -4.25 15.87 -1.12
C ILE A 60 -4.41 17.32 -0.64
N GLN A 61 -3.33 18.09 -0.70
CA GLN A 61 -3.28 19.48 -0.24
C GLN A 61 -2.83 20.44 -1.35
N GLU A 62 -2.95 21.74 -1.09
CA GLU A 62 -2.64 22.81 -2.05
C GLU A 62 -3.42 22.78 -3.37
N ILE A 63 -4.68 22.35 -3.33
CA ILE A 63 -5.56 22.42 -4.51
C ILE A 63 -5.95 23.88 -4.72
N ARG A 64 -5.47 24.51 -5.79
CA ARG A 64 -5.67 25.92 -6.13
C ARG A 64 -6.41 26.05 -7.46
N ASP A 65 -7.63 25.51 -7.53
CA ASP A 65 -8.51 25.61 -8.70
C ASP A 65 -9.96 25.94 -8.31
N LYS A 66 -10.41 27.15 -8.62
CA LYS A 66 -11.78 27.62 -8.35
C LYS A 66 -12.87 26.78 -9.01
N SER A 67 -12.56 26.15 -10.13
CA SER A 67 -13.52 25.38 -10.92
C SER A 67 -13.59 23.91 -10.51
N GLU A 68 -12.67 23.46 -9.66
CA GLU A 68 -12.45 22.04 -9.32
C GLU A 68 -12.18 21.14 -10.55
N GLY A 69 -11.89 21.72 -11.71
CA GLY A 69 -11.65 21.00 -12.95
C GLY A 69 -10.39 20.14 -12.87
N ALA A 70 -9.29 20.69 -12.32
CA ALA A 70 -8.02 19.99 -12.20
C ALA A 70 -8.10 18.75 -11.30
N ILE A 71 -8.75 18.87 -10.14
CA ILE A 71 -8.88 17.74 -9.19
C ILE A 71 -9.87 16.70 -9.69
N THR A 72 -10.94 17.11 -10.37
CA THR A 72 -11.88 16.20 -11.04
C THR A 72 -11.19 15.45 -12.18
N GLN A 73 -10.37 16.13 -12.99
CA GLN A 73 -9.56 15.49 -14.03
C GLN A 73 -8.60 14.46 -13.41
N LEU A 74 -7.90 14.81 -12.33
CA LEU A 74 -6.99 13.89 -11.65
C LEU A 74 -7.70 12.64 -11.13
N LEU A 75 -8.89 12.79 -10.52
CA LEU A 75 -9.69 11.65 -10.09
C LEU A 75 -10.07 10.74 -11.27
N ASN A 76 -10.50 11.33 -12.39
CA ASN A 76 -10.85 10.60 -13.60
C ASN A 76 -9.65 9.84 -14.17
N ASP A 77 -8.49 10.48 -14.26
CA ASP A 77 -7.26 9.88 -14.78
C ASP A 77 -6.77 8.73 -13.86
N VAL A 78 -6.86 8.92 -12.54
CA VAL A 78 -6.57 7.87 -11.55
C VAL A 78 -7.50 6.67 -11.72
N ASN A 79 -8.79 6.89 -12.01
CA ASN A 79 -9.78 5.84 -12.18
C ASN A 79 -9.78 5.21 -13.58
N LEU A 80 -9.16 5.84 -14.57
CA LEU A 80 -9.18 5.40 -15.96
C LEU A 80 -8.60 3.99 -16.12
N GLY A 81 -9.42 3.07 -16.63
CA GLY A 81 -9.05 1.67 -16.83
C GLY A 81 -8.91 0.85 -15.53
N GLN A 82 -9.29 1.41 -14.38
CA GLN A 82 -9.32 0.65 -13.12
C GLN A 82 -10.64 -0.11 -12.99
N PRO A 83 -10.60 -1.36 -12.50
CA PRO A 83 -11.81 -2.09 -12.15
C PRO A 83 -12.51 -1.41 -10.95
N SER A 84 -13.82 -1.62 -10.79
CA SER A 84 -14.66 -0.81 -9.88
C SER A 84 -14.23 -0.88 -8.42
N GLU A 85 -13.68 -2.02 -7.98
CA GLU A 85 -13.13 -2.22 -6.64
C GLU A 85 -11.84 -1.43 -6.37
N LEU A 86 -11.16 -1.00 -7.44
CA LEU A 86 -9.98 -0.15 -7.43
C LEU A 86 -10.30 1.26 -7.98
N GLN A 87 -11.56 1.69 -7.96
CA GLN A 87 -11.87 3.09 -8.25
C GLN A 87 -11.88 3.91 -6.96
N PHE A 88 -11.34 5.12 -7.05
CA PHE A 88 -11.41 6.13 -6.02
C PHE A 88 -12.71 6.91 -6.09
N SER A 89 -13.19 7.29 -4.92
CA SER A 89 -14.12 8.39 -4.69
C SER A 89 -13.38 9.54 -4.03
N MET A 90 -14.00 10.72 -4.04
CA MET A 90 -13.40 11.96 -3.53
C MET A 90 -14.33 12.62 -2.51
N LEU A 91 -13.74 13.06 -1.40
CA LEU A 91 -14.29 14.13 -0.56
C LEU A 91 -13.44 15.38 -0.81
N ILE A 92 -14.06 16.53 -1.03
CA ILE A 92 -13.37 17.80 -1.26
C ILE A 92 -13.90 18.85 -0.28
N SER A 93 -13.01 19.71 0.24
CA SER A 93 -13.37 20.80 1.14
C SER A 93 -13.81 22.05 0.38
N ASP A 94 -14.40 23.02 1.09
CA ASP A 94 -14.50 24.39 0.62
C ASP A 94 -13.11 25.01 0.41
N ARG A 95 -13.05 26.16 -0.27
CA ARG A 95 -11.83 26.94 -0.49
C ARG A 95 -11.46 27.76 0.75
N LEU A 96 -10.32 27.45 1.36
CA LEU A 96 -9.84 27.99 2.64
C LEU A 96 -8.61 28.88 2.44
N GLY A 97 -8.41 29.86 3.32
CA GLY A 97 -7.40 30.91 3.14
C GLY A 97 -7.94 32.29 3.47
N ARG A 98 -7.20 33.09 4.24
CA ARG A 98 -7.54 34.48 4.58
C ARG A 98 -7.55 35.40 3.38
N SER A 99 -6.65 35.11 2.44
CA SER A 99 -6.47 35.92 1.24
C SER A 99 -7.36 35.47 0.07
N ASN A 100 -7.23 36.15 -1.07
CA ASN A 100 -7.86 35.70 -2.32
C ASN A 100 -7.20 34.43 -2.90
N ILE A 101 -5.98 34.11 -2.45
CA ILE A 101 -5.27 32.87 -2.76
C ILE A 101 -5.74 31.84 -1.74
N LYS A 102 -6.70 31.02 -2.18
CA LYS A 102 -7.33 29.97 -1.37
C LYS A 102 -6.98 28.58 -1.90
N GLU A 103 -6.90 27.64 -0.99
CA GLU A 103 -6.58 26.23 -1.20
C GLU A 103 -7.76 25.34 -0.83
N GLN A 104 -7.76 24.10 -1.32
CA GLN A 104 -8.69 23.05 -0.88
C GLN A 104 -7.90 21.81 -0.46
N TYR A 105 -8.56 21.00 0.34
CA TYR A 105 -8.15 19.65 0.67
C TYR A 105 -9.04 18.65 -0.07
N ALA A 106 -8.48 17.51 -0.45
CA ALA A 106 -9.27 16.38 -0.91
C ALA A 106 -8.83 15.07 -0.26
N TYR A 107 -9.79 14.22 0.12
CA TYR A 107 -9.53 12.82 0.42
C TYR A 107 -9.90 11.97 -0.79
N PHE A 108 -8.91 11.38 -1.42
CA PHE A 108 -9.14 10.31 -2.40
C PHE A 108 -9.16 8.99 -1.64
N TYR A 109 -10.24 8.23 -1.74
CA TYR A 109 -10.37 6.96 -1.02
C TYR A 109 -11.00 5.88 -1.91
N ARG A 110 -10.70 4.60 -1.64
CA ARG A 110 -11.24 3.46 -2.41
C ARG A 110 -12.40 2.78 -1.67
N PRO A 111 -13.68 3.03 -2.04
CA PRO A 111 -14.81 2.36 -1.40
C PRO A 111 -14.77 0.83 -1.54
N GLY A 112 -14.29 0.34 -2.69
CA GLY A 112 -14.15 -1.09 -2.97
C GLY A 112 -13.15 -1.82 -2.06
N GLN A 113 -12.28 -1.08 -1.36
CA GLN A 113 -11.35 -1.62 -0.37
C GLN A 113 -11.91 -1.58 1.06
N GLY A 114 -13.23 -1.38 1.20
CA GLY A 114 -13.92 -1.42 2.49
C GLY A 114 -13.91 -0.09 3.26
N LEU A 115 -13.46 1.00 2.62
CA LEU A 115 -13.45 2.34 3.21
C LEU A 115 -14.80 3.03 3.00
N LYS A 116 -15.45 3.44 4.09
CA LYS A 116 -16.68 4.19 4.07
C LYS A 116 -16.54 5.48 4.88
N PRO A 117 -16.69 6.67 4.28
CA PRO A 117 -16.78 7.90 5.05
C PRO A 117 -18.09 7.90 5.86
N LEU A 118 -18.00 8.29 7.12
CA LEU A 118 -19.13 8.39 8.04
C LEU A 118 -19.57 9.85 8.23
N ASN A 119 -18.61 10.77 8.29
CA ASN A 119 -18.84 12.19 8.44
C ASN A 119 -17.59 12.94 7.96
N TRP A 120 -17.76 14.11 7.33
CA TRP A 120 -16.65 14.98 6.94
C TRP A 120 -17.11 16.44 6.93
N TYR A 121 -16.22 17.34 7.36
CA TYR A 121 -16.50 18.76 7.47
C TYR A 121 -15.20 19.56 7.64
N VAL A 122 -15.24 20.84 7.29
CA VAL A 122 -14.20 21.80 7.66
C VAL A 122 -14.45 22.26 9.09
N PHE A 123 -13.41 22.28 9.93
CA PHE A 123 -13.54 22.76 11.30
C PHE A 123 -13.90 24.25 11.31
N ASP A 124 -15.07 24.57 11.86
CA ASP A 124 -15.48 25.94 12.11
C ASP A 124 -14.78 26.46 13.38
N ASP A 125 -13.91 27.46 13.21
CA ASP A 125 -13.15 28.09 14.29
C ASP A 125 -13.75 29.40 14.80
N GLY A 126 -14.82 29.90 14.16
CA GLY A 126 -15.54 31.10 14.56
C GLY A 126 -15.91 32.01 13.39
N GLU A 127 -15.95 33.31 13.67
CA GLU A 127 -16.23 34.30 12.64
C GLU A 127 -14.96 34.61 11.82
N GLU A 128 -15.09 34.56 10.50
CA GLU A 128 -14.02 34.89 9.54
C GLU A 128 -13.88 36.41 9.26
N THR A 129 -14.34 37.25 10.20
CA THR A 129 -14.47 38.70 9.95
C THR A 129 -13.17 39.47 10.14
N ASP A 130 -12.26 39.00 11.00
CA ASP A 130 -10.90 39.52 11.12
C ASP A 130 -9.90 38.45 11.61
N ALA A 131 -8.60 38.76 11.48
CA ALA A 131 -7.50 37.85 11.85
C ALA A 131 -7.35 37.58 13.36
N LYS A 132 -8.23 38.13 14.22
CA LYS A 132 -8.28 37.78 15.64
C LYS A 132 -9.32 36.71 15.93
N THR A 133 -10.34 36.59 15.08
CA THR A 133 -11.41 35.61 15.22
C THR A 133 -11.19 34.38 14.35
N ASP A 134 -10.60 34.56 13.16
CA ASP A 134 -10.05 33.49 12.32
C ASP A 134 -8.75 32.97 12.96
N LEU A 135 -8.73 31.70 13.36
CA LEU A 135 -7.62 31.09 14.09
C LEU A 135 -6.64 30.35 13.16
N PHE A 136 -7.12 29.76 12.07
CA PHE A 136 -6.32 29.00 11.12
C PHE A 136 -6.28 29.66 9.74
N GLU A 137 -5.09 29.78 9.14
CA GLU A 137 -5.00 30.24 7.74
C GLU A 137 -5.82 29.34 6.81
N ARG A 138 -5.81 28.03 7.08
CA ARG A 138 -6.63 27.03 6.42
C ARG A 138 -7.14 26.03 7.46
N GLU A 139 -8.41 26.13 7.76
CA GLU A 139 -9.08 25.37 8.80
C GLU A 139 -8.97 23.85 8.53
N PRO A 140 -8.79 23.01 9.57
CA PRO A 140 -8.62 21.57 9.38
C PRO A 140 -9.80 20.91 8.64
N TYR A 141 -9.50 20.09 7.63
CA TYR A 141 -10.49 19.26 6.96
C TYR A 141 -10.59 17.87 7.58
N ILE A 142 -11.70 17.65 8.29
CA ILE A 142 -11.89 16.49 9.14
C ILE A 142 -12.75 15.46 8.42
N ALA A 143 -12.29 14.20 8.37
CA ALA A 143 -13.07 13.10 7.84
C ALA A 143 -12.96 11.86 8.74
N THR A 144 -14.10 11.31 9.14
CA THR A 144 -14.16 10.04 9.89
C THR A 144 -14.49 8.90 8.95
N PHE A 145 -13.63 7.90 8.90
CA PHE A 145 -13.80 6.70 8.09
C PHE A 145 -14.14 5.49 8.95
N ARG A 146 -14.90 4.58 8.37
CA ARG A 146 -15.03 3.20 8.82
C ARG A 146 -14.35 2.31 7.80
N SER A 147 -13.55 1.36 8.29
CA SER A 147 -12.94 0.31 7.47
C SER A 147 -13.53 -1.04 7.87
N SER A 148 -14.01 -1.81 6.90
CA SER A 148 -14.40 -3.21 7.14
C SER A 148 -13.20 -4.15 7.24
N ASN A 149 -12.07 -3.78 6.61
CA ASN A 149 -10.99 -4.71 6.28
C ASN A 149 -9.77 -4.61 7.20
N THR A 150 -9.66 -3.58 8.04
CA THR A 150 -8.52 -3.35 8.95
C THR A 150 -8.85 -3.68 10.40
N LEU A 151 -7.84 -3.83 11.27
CA LEU A 151 -8.05 -3.94 12.73
C LEU A 151 -8.66 -2.65 13.30
N LEU A 152 -8.13 -1.50 12.87
CA LEU A 152 -8.69 -0.20 13.20
C LEU A 152 -9.98 0.06 12.40
N LYS A 153 -11.14 -0.22 13.02
CA LYS A 153 -12.44 -0.20 12.34
C LYS A 153 -13.00 1.20 12.10
N LYS A 154 -12.70 2.17 12.97
CA LYS A 154 -13.18 3.54 12.86
C LYS A 154 -12.06 4.49 13.29
N PHE A 155 -11.77 5.47 12.46
CA PHE A 155 -10.74 6.46 12.73
C PHE A 155 -11.09 7.81 12.10
N THR A 156 -10.58 8.88 12.69
CA THR A 156 -10.76 10.25 12.20
C THR A 156 -9.44 10.80 11.69
N LEU A 157 -9.46 11.36 10.49
CA LEU A 157 -8.36 12.10 9.90
C LEU A 157 -8.64 13.61 10.05
N VAL A 158 -7.65 14.35 10.54
CA VAL A 158 -7.63 15.81 10.64
C VAL A 158 -6.57 16.29 9.67
N GLY A 159 -6.99 16.54 8.42
CA GLY A 159 -6.12 17.00 7.35
C GLY A 159 -5.85 18.49 7.49
N ILE A 160 -4.58 18.89 7.49
CA ILE A 160 -4.21 20.29 7.67
C ILE A 160 -2.89 20.64 6.98
N HIS A 161 -2.87 21.79 6.32
CA HIS A 161 -1.70 22.45 5.77
C HIS A 161 -1.43 23.71 6.61
N ILE A 162 -0.46 23.63 7.50
CA ILE A 162 -0.19 24.68 8.50
C ILE A 162 0.54 25.88 7.88
N ASP A 163 0.19 27.09 8.27
CA ASP A 163 0.93 28.30 7.87
C ASP A 163 2.36 28.27 8.43
N PRO A 164 3.41 28.27 7.58
CA PRO A 164 4.80 28.25 8.04
C PRO A 164 5.17 29.44 8.94
N ASP A 165 4.55 30.61 8.76
CA ASP A 165 4.89 31.82 9.52
C ASP A 165 4.42 31.73 10.98
N VAL A 166 3.41 30.89 11.25
CA VAL A 166 2.80 30.72 12.58
C VAL A 166 2.65 29.25 12.98
N ALA A 167 3.55 28.38 12.50
CA ALA A 167 3.40 26.93 12.64
C ALA A 167 3.18 26.43 14.08
N ILE A 168 3.93 26.97 15.05
CA ILE A 168 3.77 26.62 16.48
C ILE A 168 2.39 27.04 17.00
N HIS A 169 1.86 28.17 16.54
CA HIS A 169 0.56 28.67 16.96
C HIS A 169 -0.56 27.74 16.49
N GLU A 170 -0.62 27.41 15.19
CA GLU A 170 -1.65 26.53 14.63
C GLU A 170 -1.55 25.09 15.19
N LEU A 171 -0.35 24.55 15.40
CA LEU A 171 -0.18 23.27 16.10
C LEU A 171 -0.77 23.29 17.51
N ASN A 172 -0.62 24.40 18.23
CA ASN A 172 -1.19 24.57 19.56
C ASN A 172 -2.72 24.83 19.53
N LEU A 173 -3.24 25.39 18.45
CA LEU A 173 -4.69 25.48 18.20
C LEU A 173 -5.29 24.10 17.92
N LEU A 174 -4.61 23.23 17.15
CA LEU A 174 -5.03 21.83 16.99
C LEU A 174 -5.18 21.13 18.34
N HIS A 175 -4.17 21.27 19.22
CA HIS A 175 -4.19 20.71 20.57
C HIS A 175 -5.35 21.19 21.43
N SER A 176 -5.64 22.50 21.39
CA SER A 176 -6.54 23.15 22.34
C SER A 176 -7.99 23.30 21.84
N ARG A 177 -8.22 23.32 20.53
CA ARG A 177 -9.53 23.59 19.92
C ARG A 177 -10.11 22.41 19.16
N VAL A 178 -9.27 21.63 18.49
CA VAL A 178 -9.71 20.59 17.54
C VAL A 178 -9.71 19.22 18.21
N LEU A 179 -8.54 18.78 18.70
CA LEU A 179 -8.33 17.45 19.25
C LEU A 179 -9.16 17.09 20.50
N PRO A 180 -9.57 18.04 21.37
CA PRO A 180 -10.46 17.72 22.49
C PRO A 180 -11.81 17.16 22.04
N LYS A 181 -12.29 17.50 20.84
CA LYS A 181 -13.53 16.97 20.24
C LYS A 181 -13.47 15.46 19.93
N PHE A 182 -12.27 14.88 19.91
CA PHE A 182 -12.02 13.47 19.61
C PHE A 182 -11.50 12.68 20.83
N THR A 183 -11.72 13.19 22.05
CA THR A 183 -11.32 12.49 23.27
C THR A 183 -11.95 11.09 23.34
N GLY A 184 -11.11 10.07 23.52
CA GLY A 184 -11.54 8.67 23.55
C GLY A 184 -11.75 8.02 22.18
N SER A 185 -11.46 8.73 21.08
CA SER A 185 -11.52 8.21 19.72
C SER A 185 -10.12 8.07 19.11
N ASP A 186 -9.99 7.26 18.06
CA ASP A 186 -8.77 7.12 17.28
C ASP A 186 -8.70 8.23 16.22
N VAL A 187 -7.80 9.18 16.42
CA VAL A 187 -7.62 10.35 15.58
C VAL A 187 -6.18 10.46 15.09
N MET A 188 -6.01 10.89 13.84
CA MET A 188 -4.73 11.19 13.22
C MET A 188 -4.78 12.60 12.63
N VAL A 189 -3.83 13.44 13.02
CA VAL A 189 -3.48 14.67 12.28
C VAL A 189 -2.49 14.29 11.20
N LEU A 190 -2.74 14.74 9.97
CA LEU A 190 -1.90 14.42 8.81
C LEU A 190 -1.83 15.57 7.81
N GLY A 191 -0.69 15.69 7.13
CA GLY A 191 -0.45 16.67 6.07
C GLY A 191 0.89 17.38 6.21
N ASP A 192 1.08 18.43 5.43
CA ASP A 192 2.17 19.39 5.56
C ASP A 192 1.93 20.29 6.78
N LEU A 193 2.60 19.95 7.88
CA LEU A 193 2.47 20.68 9.14
C LEU A 193 3.52 21.79 9.28
N ASN A 194 4.39 21.99 8.27
CA ASN A 194 5.56 22.86 8.36
C ASN A 194 6.37 22.65 9.66
N ALA A 195 6.37 21.41 10.18
CA ALA A 195 6.82 21.10 11.53
C ALA A 195 8.31 20.70 11.58
N GLY A 196 9.19 21.62 11.20
CA GLY A 196 10.64 21.38 11.23
C GLY A 196 11.48 22.55 10.75
N CYS A 197 12.78 22.33 10.65
CA CYS A 197 13.75 23.26 10.05
C CYS A 197 13.60 24.72 10.54
N GLY A 198 13.47 25.67 9.61
CA GLY A 198 13.43 27.09 9.89
C GLY A 198 12.14 27.53 10.58
N TYR A 199 11.05 26.80 10.38
CA TYR A 199 9.73 27.12 10.94
C TYR A 199 9.65 26.70 12.42
N ILE A 200 10.19 25.53 12.78
CA ILE A 200 10.30 25.06 14.17
C ILE A 200 11.75 24.64 14.46
N GLY A 201 12.54 25.61 14.93
CA GLY A 201 13.91 25.36 15.37
C GLY A 201 13.99 24.44 16.60
N VAL A 202 15.13 23.76 16.78
CA VAL A 202 15.37 22.75 17.82
C VAL A 202 14.93 23.21 19.23
N THR A 203 15.18 24.47 19.57
CA THR A 203 14.83 25.03 20.90
C THR A 203 13.35 25.36 21.07
N LYS A 204 12.61 25.54 19.98
CA LYS A 204 11.19 25.93 20.00
C LYS A 204 10.23 24.73 20.09
N TRP A 205 10.72 23.50 19.90
CA TRP A 205 9.89 22.29 20.03
C TRP A 205 9.22 22.15 21.40
N ALA A 206 9.84 22.69 22.46
CA ALA A 206 9.24 22.74 23.80
C ALA A 206 7.94 23.58 23.88
N GLU A 207 7.68 24.45 22.90
CA GLU A 207 6.46 25.25 22.81
C GLU A 207 5.31 24.51 22.14
N VAL A 208 5.59 23.42 21.41
CA VAL A 208 4.58 22.61 20.71
C VAL A 208 3.95 21.62 21.69
N ARG A 209 2.72 21.91 22.13
CA ARG A 209 2.02 21.12 23.17
C ARG A 209 1.88 19.65 22.80
N MET A 210 1.52 19.36 21.55
CA MET A 210 1.39 17.98 21.04
C MET A 210 2.72 17.22 21.00
N LYS A 211 3.88 17.88 21.01
CA LYS A 211 5.18 17.21 21.05
C LYS A 211 5.54 16.75 22.47
N SER A 212 5.14 17.53 23.48
CA SER A 212 5.40 17.25 24.90
C SER A 212 4.36 16.33 25.57
N ASP A 213 3.16 16.23 24.99
CA ASP A 213 2.05 15.48 25.56
C ASP A 213 2.12 14.00 25.11
N PRO A 214 2.33 13.04 26.03
CA PRO A 214 2.56 11.62 25.68
C PRO A 214 1.32 10.93 25.09
N LYS A 215 0.16 11.61 25.10
CA LYS A 215 -1.04 11.15 24.39
C LYS A 215 -0.84 11.09 22.87
N TYR A 216 0.07 11.91 22.33
CA TYR A 216 0.29 12.03 20.89
C TYR A 216 1.58 11.35 20.47
N ALA A 217 1.49 10.44 19.51
CA ALA A 217 2.65 9.82 18.89
C ALA A 217 2.90 10.47 17.51
N TRP A 218 4.09 11.05 17.35
CA TRP A 218 4.57 11.59 16.07
C TRP A 218 5.25 10.44 15.32
N LEU A 219 4.64 9.97 14.24
CA LEU A 219 5.10 8.77 13.55
C LEU A 219 6.19 9.05 12.50
N ILE A 220 6.16 10.22 11.89
CA ILE A 220 7.26 10.71 11.04
C ILE A 220 8.29 11.39 11.95
N GLY A 221 9.51 10.85 11.97
CA GLY A 221 10.63 11.34 12.76
C GLY A 221 11.08 12.75 12.38
N ASP A 222 11.76 13.44 13.30
CA ASP A 222 12.30 14.79 13.05
C ASP A 222 13.49 14.80 12.08
N ASP A 223 14.08 13.63 11.84
CA ASP A 223 15.19 13.35 10.92
C ASP A 223 14.74 12.95 9.51
N ALA A 224 13.43 12.80 9.29
CA ALA A 224 12.88 12.50 7.98
C ALA A 224 13.04 13.68 7.01
N ASP A 225 13.27 13.38 5.74
CA ASP A 225 13.26 14.38 4.65
C ASP A 225 11.97 14.23 3.84
N THR A 226 11.00 15.10 4.07
CA THR A 226 9.73 15.11 3.33
C THR A 226 9.74 16.09 2.15
N THR A 227 10.90 16.64 1.79
CA THR A 227 11.03 17.68 0.75
C THR A 227 11.78 17.18 -0.49
N VAL A 228 11.25 17.43 -1.69
CA VAL A 228 11.92 17.16 -2.97
C VAL A 228 13.01 18.19 -3.27
N ALA A 229 12.92 19.38 -2.64
CA ALA A 229 13.87 20.47 -2.78
C ALA A 229 15.30 20.11 -2.28
N ASN A 230 16.21 21.08 -2.23
CA ASN A 230 17.56 20.88 -1.68
C ASN A 230 17.60 21.00 -0.14
N SER A 231 16.44 21.13 0.50
CA SER A 231 16.29 21.07 1.95
C SER A 231 16.30 19.61 2.44
N ASN A 232 16.44 19.44 3.76
CA ASN A 232 16.22 18.18 4.46
C ASN A 232 15.35 18.51 5.68
N CYS A 233 14.02 18.43 5.49
CA CYS A 233 13.05 18.92 6.46
C CYS A 233 11.88 17.96 6.62
N ALA A 234 11.53 17.65 7.87
CA ALA A 234 10.36 16.86 8.24
C ALA A 234 9.11 17.75 8.38
N TYR A 235 8.64 18.35 7.28
CA TYR A 235 7.47 19.22 7.31
C TYR A 235 6.16 18.44 7.40
N ASP A 236 6.06 17.37 6.62
CA ASP A 236 4.88 16.52 6.54
C ASP A 236 4.88 15.51 7.68
N ARG A 237 3.76 15.39 8.42
CA ARG A 237 3.71 14.56 9.64
C ARG A 237 2.45 13.73 9.73
N PHE A 238 2.59 12.57 10.37
CA PHE A 238 1.48 11.86 11.02
C PHE A 238 1.60 12.01 12.53
N ILE A 239 0.52 12.47 13.17
CA ILE A 239 0.43 12.53 14.62
C ILE A 239 -0.85 11.83 15.06
N VAL A 240 -0.72 10.74 15.81
CA VAL A 240 -1.85 9.90 16.21
C VAL A 240 -2.14 10.01 17.70
N SER A 241 -3.42 9.90 18.06
CA SER A 241 -3.91 9.74 19.42
C SER A 241 -5.04 8.72 19.42
N GLY A 242 -5.04 7.81 20.39
CA GLY A 242 -6.02 6.73 20.50
C GLY A 242 -5.35 5.36 20.48
N LYS A 243 -5.89 4.42 21.25
CA LYS A 243 -5.27 3.10 21.47
C LYS A 243 -5.35 2.20 20.24
N GLY A 244 -6.33 2.42 19.36
CA GLY A 244 -6.50 1.63 18.14
C GLY A 244 -5.35 1.78 17.16
N TRP A 245 -4.56 2.85 17.25
CA TRP A 245 -3.36 3.04 16.43
C TRP A 245 -2.18 2.15 16.82
N ASN A 246 -2.11 1.70 18.08
CA ASN A 246 -1.00 0.89 18.58
C ASN A 246 -0.87 -0.45 17.84
N ASP A 247 -2.01 -1.11 17.60
CA ASP A 247 -2.07 -2.39 16.88
C ASP A 247 -2.65 -2.22 15.46
N GLY A 248 -3.11 -1.01 15.12
CA GLY A 248 -3.75 -0.70 13.86
C GLY A 248 -2.77 -0.36 12.73
N ILE A 249 -1.52 -0.04 13.04
CA ILE A 249 -0.48 0.31 12.08
C ILE A 249 0.46 -0.89 11.92
N VAL A 250 0.77 -1.26 10.67
CA VAL A 250 1.78 -2.29 10.40
C VAL A 250 3.14 -1.78 10.87
N PRO A 251 3.88 -2.51 11.72
CA PRO A 251 5.20 -2.11 12.17
C PRO A 251 6.13 -1.75 11.01
N GLU A 252 6.93 -0.69 11.18
CA GLU A 252 7.91 -0.22 10.18
C GLU A 252 7.32 0.25 8.84
N SER A 253 5.99 0.35 8.71
CA SER A 253 5.35 0.82 7.47
C SER A 253 5.32 2.33 7.29
N VAL A 254 5.62 3.09 8.34
CA VAL A 254 5.58 4.57 8.29
C VAL A 254 6.82 5.07 7.58
N GLU A 255 6.64 5.67 6.40
CA GLU A 255 7.75 6.08 5.53
C GLU A 255 7.45 7.36 4.75
N VAL A 256 8.49 7.94 4.16
CA VAL A 256 8.40 8.99 3.15
C VAL A 256 8.55 8.34 1.78
N TYR A 257 7.57 8.52 0.90
CA TYR A 257 7.62 7.95 -0.43
C TYR A 257 8.43 8.82 -1.40
N ARG A 258 9.71 8.46 -1.57
CA ARG A 258 10.66 9.09 -2.49
C ARG A 258 10.39 8.67 -3.94
N TYR A 259 9.33 9.20 -4.52
CA TYR A 259 8.89 8.86 -5.88
C TYR A 259 9.93 9.17 -6.98
N ASP A 260 10.88 10.05 -6.71
CA ASP A 260 12.01 10.35 -7.59
C ASP A 260 13.07 9.25 -7.65
N ALA A 261 13.15 8.44 -6.59
CA ALA A 261 14.06 7.32 -6.45
C ALA A 261 13.39 5.94 -6.66
N ASP A 262 12.10 5.90 -7.00
CA ASP A 262 11.38 4.64 -7.26
C ASP A 262 11.88 3.98 -8.55
N ASN A 263 12.67 2.91 -8.41
CA ASN A 263 13.20 2.15 -9.54
C ASN A 263 12.21 1.11 -10.11
N GLY A 264 10.99 1.03 -9.57
CA GLY A 264 9.97 0.09 -9.98
C GLY A 264 8.84 0.75 -10.77
N TYR A 265 7.77 1.12 -10.07
CA TYR A 265 6.47 1.43 -10.66
C TYR A 265 6.46 2.77 -11.44
N ILE A 266 7.08 3.80 -10.86
CA ILE A 266 7.25 5.10 -11.49
C ILE A 266 8.43 5.06 -12.45
N GLY A 267 9.52 4.40 -12.04
CA GLY A 267 10.81 4.47 -12.70
C GLY A 267 11.55 5.73 -12.27
N ARG A 268 12.88 5.67 -12.18
CA ARG A 268 13.68 6.79 -11.68
C ARG A 268 13.46 8.03 -12.55
N ILE A 269 13.01 9.12 -11.93
CA ILE A 269 12.83 10.41 -12.60
C ILE A 269 13.92 11.40 -12.20
N LYS A 270 14.16 12.39 -13.05
CA LYS A 270 15.12 13.45 -12.76
C LYS A 270 14.56 14.40 -11.71
N LYS A 271 15.45 15.03 -10.94
CA LYS A 271 15.08 15.94 -9.84
C LYS A 271 14.23 17.12 -10.34
N GLU A 272 14.47 17.61 -11.55
CA GLU A 272 13.71 18.72 -12.13
C GLU A 272 12.25 18.31 -12.39
N LEU A 273 12.04 17.12 -12.94
CA LEU A 273 10.69 16.59 -13.16
C LEU A 273 9.99 16.23 -11.84
N ALA A 274 10.75 15.79 -10.83
CA ALA A 274 10.19 15.59 -9.50
C ALA A 274 9.71 16.91 -8.89
N ALA A 275 10.51 17.98 -8.97
CA ALA A 275 10.13 19.31 -8.50
C ALA A 275 8.94 19.90 -9.26
N ASP A 276 8.75 19.53 -10.54
CA ASP A 276 7.56 19.89 -11.31
C ASP A 276 6.28 19.19 -10.80
N VAL A 277 6.42 17.98 -10.24
CA VAL A 277 5.33 17.23 -9.62
C VAL A 277 4.95 17.88 -8.29
N SER A 278 5.90 18.00 -7.37
CA SER A 278 5.74 18.72 -6.10
C SER A 278 7.11 19.01 -5.48
N ASP A 279 7.20 20.01 -4.61
CA ASP A 279 8.35 20.21 -3.71
C ASP A 279 8.27 19.37 -2.42
N HIS A 280 7.20 18.61 -2.22
CA HIS A 280 7.04 17.64 -1.12
C HIS A 280 7.04 16.20 -1.63
N TYR A 281 7.41 15.27 -0.76
CA TYR A 281 7.16 13.85 -0.92
C TYR A 281 5.89 13.45 -0.15
N PRO A 282 5.08 12.50 -0.65
CA PRO A 282 4.04 11.89 0.16
C PRO A 282 4.63 11.22 1.40
N ILE A 283 3.94 11.35 2.53
CA ILE A 283 4.15 10.48 3.69
C ILE A 283 3.12 9.35 3.65
N GLU A 284 3.53 8.14 4.05
CA GLU A 284 2.66 6.96 3.97
C GLU A 284 2.81 6.01 5.15
N LEU A 285 1.76 5.21 5.39
CA LEU A 285 1.76 4.09 6.31
C LEU A 285 0.76 3.02 5.87
N LEU A 286 0.87 1.83 6.45
CA LEU A 286 -0.08 0.74 6.24
C LEU A 286 -0.93 0.54 7.51
N LEU A 287 -2.25 0.48 7.33
CA LEU A 287 -3.16 -0.04 8.34
C LEU A 287 -3.22 -1.56 8.26
N GLN A 288 -3.01 -2.20 9.41
CA GLN A 288 -3.04 -3.64 9.56
C GLN A 288 -4.41 -4.21 9.16
N ALA A 289 -4.40 -5.16 8.24
CA ALA A 289 -5.55 -5.97 7.86
C ALA A 289 -6.14 -6.65 9.10
N GLY A 290 -7.47 -6.63 9.21
CA GLY A 290 -8.18 -7.39 10.23
C GLY A 290 -8.12 -8.89 9.96
N SER A 291 -8.51 -9.70 10.96
CA SER A 291 -8.76 -11.11 10.73
C SER A 291 -9.90 -11.26 9.73
N CYS A 292 -9.59 -11.71 8.52
CA CYS A 292 -10.58 -12.27 7.63
C CYS A 292 -11.17 -13.50 8.36
N GLU A 293 -12.45 -13.46 8.72
CA GLU A 293 -13.16 -14.72 8.98
C GLU A 293 -13.00 -15.54 7.70
N SER A 294 -12.29 -16.66 7.83
CA SER A 294 -12.01 -17.57 6.76
C SER A 294 -13.32 -18.21 6.26
N GLY A 295 -14.08 -17.48 5.45
CA GLY A 295 -14.67 -18.09 4.28
C GLY A 295 -13.51 -18.38 3.35
N THR A 296 -12.91 -19.57 3.48
CA THR A 296 -11.86 -20.06 2.59
C THR A 296 -12.35 -19.99 1.15
N CYS A 297 -12.02 -18.93 0.44
CA CYS A 297 -12.05 -18.88 -1.00
C CYS A 297 -10.59 -18.86 -1.45
N THR A 298 -10.04 -20.07 -1.55
CA THR A 298 -8.71 -20.34 -2.10
C THR A 298 -8.70 -19.89 -3.57
N ARG A 299 -7.84 -18.94 -3.93
CA ARG A 299 -7.47 -18.75 -5.34
C ARG A 299 -6.58 -19.93 -5.73
N SER A 300 -7.16 -20.87 -6.45
CA SER A 300 -6.47 -22.00 -7.07
C SER A 300 -6.10 -21.62 -8.51
N ILE A 301 -4.81 -21.54 -8.83
CA ILE A 301 -4.37 -21.56 -10.22
C ILE A 301 -4.08 -23.02 -10.56
N GLN A 302 -4.91 -23.62 -11.41
CA GLN A 302 -4.72 -24.98 -11.90
C GLN A 302 -3.94 -24.96 -13.21
N TYR A 303 -2.83 -25.69 -13.23
CA TYR A 303 -2.16 -26.09 -14.46
C TYR A 303 -2.29 -27.61 -14.63
N VAL A 304 -2.66 -28.02 -15.84
CA VAL A 304 -2.70 -29.44 -16.23
C VAL A 304 -1.48 -29.70 -17.09
N LEU A 305 -0.57 -30.54 -16.60
CA LEU A 305 0.62 -31.00 -17.31
C LEU A 305 0.54 -32.52 -17.37
N ASP A 306 0.35 -33.09 -18.57
CA ASP A 306 0.42 -34.53 -18.85
C ASP A 306 -0.16 -35.42 -17.73
N ASP A 307 -1.46 -35.24 -17.46
CA ASP A 307 -2.27 -35.97 -16.46
C ASP A 307 -1.90 -35.76 -14.98
N VAL A 308 -1.14 -34.70 -14.64
CA VAL A 308 -0.90 -34.27 -13.26
C VAL A 308 -1.43 -32.84 -13.08
N THR A 309 -2.33 -32.69 -12.11
CA THR A 309 -2.86 -31.39 -11.71
C THR A 309 -1.99 -30.82 -10.61
N VAL A 310 -1.44 -29.63 -10.84
CA VAL A 310 -0.68 -28.87 -9.84
C VAL A 310 -1.53 -27.71 -9.38
N GLU A 311 -1.80 -27.67 -8.07
CA GLU A 311 -2.56 -26.59 -7.45
C GLU A 311 -1.66 -25.79 -6.52
N LEU A 312 -1.52 -24.51 -6.83
CA LEU A 312 -0.71 -23.55 -6.07
C LEU A 312 -1.64 -22.67 -5.24
N THR A 313 -1.50 -22.71 -3.92
CA THR A 313 -2.14 -21.77 -3.00
C THR A 313 -1.08 -21.02 -2.20
N ALA A 314 -1.43 -19.87 -1.64
CA ALA A 314 -0.53 -19.06 -0.80
C ALA A 314 -0.04 -19.79 0.47
N ALA A 315 -0.57 -20.98 0.78
CA ALA A 315 -0.23 -21.75 1.98
C ALA A 315 0.29 -23.17 1.68
N SER A 316 0.23 -23.69 0.44
CA SER A 316 0.72 -25.04 0.12
C SER A 316 0.81 -25.30 -1.39
N VAL A 317 1.70 -26.21 -1.78
CA VAL A 317 1.71 -26.85 -3.10
C VAL A 317 1.15 -28.26 -2.96
N VAL A 318 0.02 -28.57 -3.61
CA VAL A 318 -0.54 -29.92 -3.61
C VAL A 318 -0.29 -30.55 -4.99
N LEU A 319 0.40 -31.70 -5.00
CA LEU A 319 0.64 -32.52 -6.19
C LEU A 319 -0.26 -33.76 -6.11
N SER A 320 -1.25 -33.88 -6.99
CA SER A 320 -2.10 -35.06 -7.02
C SER A 320 -1.54 -36.14 -7.96
N LYS A 321 -0.78 -37.06 -7.38
CA LYS A 321 -0.82 -38.48 -7.75
C LYS A 321 -0.57 -39.26 -6.47
N GLU A 322 -1.63 -39.79 -5.88
CA GLU A 322 -1.76 -40.15 -4.45
C GLU A 322 -0.79 -41.22 -3.88
N GLU A 323 0.25 -41.67 -4.59
CA GLU A 323 0.98 -42.89 -4.17
C GLU A 323 2.51 -42.83 -4.09
N LEU A 324 3.21 -41.69 -4.27
CA LEU A 324 4.69 -41.72 -4.36
C LEU A 324 5.49 -40.84 -3.38
N TYR A 325 4.93 -39.78 -2.80
CA TYR A 325 5.69 -38.78 -2.02
C TYR A 325 4.92 -38.24 -0.82
N GLU A 326 5.66 -37.75 0.17
CA GLU A 326 5.13 -37.05 1.35
C GLU A 326 5.97 -35.80 1.62
N ILE A 327 5.32 -34.64 1.77
CA ILE A 327 5.99 -33.38 2.09
C ILE A 327 6.12 -33.30 3.61
N GLU A 328 7.34 -33.15 4.11
CA GLU A 328 7.60 -33.15 5.56
C GLU A 328 7.58 -31.74 6.17
N GLY A 329 7.75 -30.71 5.33
CA GLY A 329 7.74 -29.32 5.76
C GLY A 329 8.16 -28.36 4.64
N ILE A 330 7.75 -27.10 4.76
CA ILE A 330 8.13 -26.00 3.87
C ILE A 330 8.54 -24.85 4.76
N ASP A 331 9.78 -24.37 4.58
CA ASP A 331 10.29 -23.21 5.30
C ASP A 331 10.51 -22.06 4.31
N ALA A 332 9.94 -20.90 4.62
CA ALA A 332 10.19 -19.65 3.90
C ALA A 332 11.27 -18.86 4.65
N TYR A 333 12.31 -18.40 3.96
CA TYR A 333 13.31 -17.51 4.55
C TYR A 333 13.41 -16.20 3.79
N ASP A 334 13.23 -15.13 4.59
CA ASP A 334 13.50 -13.70 4.41
C ASP A 334 13.25 -13.01 3.04
N SER A 335 13.49 -11.70 3.02
CA SER A 335 13.12 -10.73 1.98
C SER A 335 13.78 -10.95 0.60
N SER A 336 14.48 -12.08 0.42
CA SER A 336 15.09 -12.50 -0.83
C SER A 336 14.22 -13.45 -1.68
N GLY A 337 13.03 -13.82 -1.20
CA GLY A 337 12.05 -14.59 -1.99
C GLY A 337 12.43 -16.06 -2.21
N ILE A 338 13.23 -16.63 -1.31
CA ILE A 338 13.69 -18.03 -1.40
C ILE A 338 12.65 -18.96 -0.77
N ILE A 339 12.19 -19.95 -1.54
CA ILE A 339 11.28 -21.00 -1.07
C ILE A 339 12.05 -22.32 -0.94
N VAL A 340 12.08 -22.89 0.26
CA VAL A 340 12.72 -24.18 0.53
C VAL A 340 11.65 -25.22 0.88
N ALA A 341 11.60 -26.31 0.12
CA ALA A 341 10.65 -27.41 0.35
C ALA A 341 11.38 -28.70 0.76
N HIS A 342 10.93 -29.33 1.83
CA HIS A 342 11.43 -30.61 2.31
C HIS A 342 10.50 -31.74 1.88
N VAL A 343 10.98 -32.60 0.98
CA VAL A 343 10.17 -33.70 0.40
C VAL A 343 10.80 -35.05 0.75
N ARG A 344 9.98 -35.99 1.23
CA ARG A 344 10.33 -37.40 1.46
C ARG A 344 9.70 -38.27 0.38
N VAL A 345 10.51 -39.15 -0.22
CA VAL A 345 10.03 -40.19 -1.16
C VAL A 345 9.71 -41.44 -0.36
N ARG A 346 8.49 -42.00 -0.52
CA ARG A 346 8.02 -43.12 0.31
C ARG A 346 8.61 -44.50 -0.06
N ASP A 347 9.19 -44.68 -1.25
CA ASP A 347 9.68 -45.98 -1.69
C ASP A 347 11.16 -45.98 -2.12
N GLY A 348 11.99 -46.72 -1.37
CA GLY A 348 13.45 -46.69 -1.40
C GLY A 348 14.12 -47.38 -2.59
N ASN A 349 13.35 -47.94 -3.55
CA ASN A 349 13.90 -48.73 -4.66
C ASN A 349 13.73 -48.10 -6.06
N LYS A 350 13.11 -46.92 -6.17
CA LYS A 350 13.00 -46.17 -7.44
C LYS A 350 13.57 -44.75 -7.36
N SER A 351 14.34 -44.49 -6.30
CA SER A 351 14.71 -43.15 -5.84
C SER A 351 15.69 -42.40 -6.73
N ASP A 352 16.36 -43.03 -7.68
CA ASP A 352 17.41 -42.36 -8.46
C ASP A 352 16.96 -42.04 -9.89
N ALA A 353 16.28 -42.97 -10.59
CA ALA A 353 15.82 -42.75 -11.96
C ALA A 353 14.58 -41.84 -12.02
N VAL A 354 13.66 -41.96 -11.07
CA VAL A 354 12.44 -41.13 -11.01
C VAL A 354 12.78 -39.73 -10.54
N LEU A 355 13.65 -39.59 -9.53
CA LEU A 355 14.16 -38.28 -9.09
C LEU A 355 14.98 -37.64 -10.21
N ARG A 356 15.85 -38.38 -10.93
CA ARG A 356 16.54 -37.88 -12.12
C ARG A 356 15.59 -37.46 -13.22
N ASN A 357 14.46 -38.12 -13.46
CA ASN A 357 13.49 -37.70 -14.47
C ASN A 357 12.69 -36.47 -14.05
N VAL A 358 12.31 -36.36 -12.78
CA VAL A 358 11.69 -35.15 -12.23
C VAL A 358 12.69 -33.99 -12.27
N ILE A 359 13.95 -34.22 -11.90
CA ILE A 359 15.06 -33.27 -12.01
C ILE A 359 15.32 -32.90 -13.47
N LEU A 360 15.38 -33.84 -14.41
CA LEU A 360 15.62 -33.59 -15.84
C LEU A 360 14.45 -32.84 -16.49
N ASN A 361 13.22 -33.11 -16.07
CA ASN A 361 12.06 -32.39 -16.57
C ASN A 361 12.00 -30.98 -15.97
N ILE A 362 12.33 -30.79 -14.70
CA ILE A 362 12.43 -29.46 -14.08
C ILE A 362 13.67 -28.68 -14.57
N GLN A 363 14.79 -29.35 -14.85
CA GLN A 363 16.00 -28.77 -15.46
C GLN A 363 15.82 -28.47 -16.95
N LYS A 364 14.93 -29.17 -17.66
CA LYS A 364 14.48 -28.75 -19.01
C LYS A 364 13.67 -27.45 -18.97
N VAL A 365 12.98 -27.18 -17.87
CA VAL A 365 12.43 -25.84 -17.57
C VAL A 365 13.52 -24.87 -17.08
N GLY A 366 14.68 -25.38 -16.68
CA GLY A 366 15.83 -24.68 -16.07
C GLY A 366 16.66 -23.77 -16.98
N ARG A 367 16.07 -23.22 -18.06
CA ARG A 367 16.56 -22.01 -18.72
C ARG A 367 15.38 -21.14 -19.07
N LEU A 368 15.20 -20.08 -18.28
CA LEU A 368 14.50 -18.87 -18.73
C LEU A 368 15.50 -18.08 -19.57
N ASP A 369 15.36 -18.15 -20.90
CA ASP A 369 16.17 -17.43 -21.91
C ASP A 369 17.70 -17.44 -21.72
N GLY A 370 18.26 -18.57 -21.26
CA GLY A 370 19.71 -18.74 -21.13
C GLY A 370 20.27 -18.32 -19.77
N THR A 371 19.46 -17.76 -18.88
CA THR A 371 19.84 -17.46 -17.50
C THR A 371 19.72 -18.75 -16.64
N PRO A 372 20.82 -19.21 -16.00
CA PRO A 372 20.83 -20.48 -15.28
C PRO A 372 20.12 -20.38 -13.92
N VAL A 373 19.08 -21.19 -13.75
CA VAL A 373 18.48 -21.47 -12.43
C VAL A 373 19.44 -22.42 -11.69
N SER A 374 20.08 -21.95 -10.62
CA SER A 374 20.98 -22.82 -9.85
C SER A 374 20.18 -23.62 -8.84
N MET A 375 20.21 -24.95 -8.98
CA MET A 375 19.55 -25.90 -8.09
C MET A 375 20.64 -26.77 -7.46
N THR A 376 20.71 -26.80 -6.13
CA THR A 376 21.71 -27.61 -5.42
C THR A 376 21.01 -28.67 -4.61
N ILE A 377 21.39 -29.93 -4.80
CA ILE A 377 20.92 -31.05 -3.99
C ILE A 377 21.99 -31.34 -2.96
N GLN A 378 21.67 -31.20 -1.68
CA GLN A 378 22.57 -31.63 -0.61
C GLN A 378 22.01 -32.91 0.04
N PRO A 379 22.85 -33.95 0.19
CA PRO A 379 22.49 -35.11 0.99
C PRO A 379 22.30 -34.68 2.44
N SER A 380 21.16 -35.01 3.03
CA SER A 380 20.97 -34.85 4.48
C SER A 380 21.89 -35.82 5.21
N LYS A 381 22.92 -35.31 5.91
CA LYS A 381 23.72 -36.11 6.85
C LYS A 381 23.00 -36.14 8.21
N ARG A 382 22.50 -37.31 8.63
CA ARG A 382 22.04 -37.57 10.00
C ARG A 382 22.89 -38.60 10.74
N LYS A 383 23.04 -38.34 12.04
CA LYS A 383 23.48 -39.24 13.11
C LYS A 383 22.34 -40.26 13.35
N TYR A 384 22.65 -41.56 13.40
CA TYR A 384 21.76 -42.69 13.76
C TYR A 384 20.78 -43.25 12.69
N GLY A 385 21.32 -43.79 11.59
CA GLY A 385 20.94 -45.07 10.94
C GLY A 385 19.47 -45.46 10.64
N ARG A 386 18.86 -44.94 9.56
CA ARG A 386 18.28 -45.65 8.38
C ARG A 386 17.49 -44.65 7.45
N SER A 387 17.64 -44.89 6.13
CA SER A 387 17.18 -44.21 4.88
C SER A 387 17.45 -42.70 4.64
N GLN A 388 18.00 -42.43 3.44
CA GLN A 388 18.52 -41.16 2.92
C GLN A 388 17.40 -40.26 2.36
N GLY A 389 17.34 -39.00 2.79
CA GLY A 389 16.53 -37.96 2.16
C GLY A 389 17.40 -36.92 1.44
N CYS A 390 16.86 -36.31 0.39
CA CYS A 390 17.50 -35.23 -0.37
C CYS A 390 16.84 -33.89 -0.03
N VAL A 391 17.63 -32.82 0.08
CA VAL A 391 17.12 -31.45 0.21
C VAL A 391 17.18 -30.78 -1.16
N LEU A 392 16.07 -30.18 -1.60
CA LEU A 392 15.96 -29.45 -2.86
C LEU A 392 15.81 -27.94 -2.58
N THR A 393 16.74 -27.14 -3.09
CA THR A 393 16.70 -25.68 -2.98
C THR A 393 16.53 -25.07 -4.37
N ILE A 394 15.49 -24.25 -4.54
CA ILE A 394 15.17 -23.58 -5.81
C ILE A 394 15.36 -22.08 -5.63
N LYS A 395 16.16 -21.46 -6.50
CA LYS A 395 16.42 -20.02 -6.49
C LYS A 395 16.00 -19.42 -7.83
N ILE A 396 14.99 -18.54 -7.83
CA ILE A 396 14.48 -17.88 -9.04
C ILE A 396 14.96 -16.42 -9.02
N PRO A 397 15.70 -15.95 -10.04
CA PRO A 397 16.06 -14.55 -10.14
C PRO A 397 15.03 -13.78 -10.97
N ASP A 398 14.59 -12.63 -10.47
CA ASP A 398 13.94 -11.53 -11.20
C ASP A 398 12.52 -11.78 -11.79
N GLN A 399 11.57 -10.96 -11.35
CA GLN A 399 10.17 -10.93 -11.83
C GLN A 399 10.06 -10.55 -13.32
N ASN A 400 11.02 -9.81 -13.87
CA ASN A 400 10.96 -9.34 -15.25
C ASN A 400 11.25 -10.46 -16.27
N GLU A 401 12.14 -11.40 -15.95
CA GLU A 401 12.44 -12.55 -16.82
C GLU A 401 11.28 -13.56 -16.85
N LEU A 402 10.58 -13.73 -15.72
CA LEU A 402 9.39 -14.56 -15.63
C LEU A 402 8.25 -14.03 -16.53
N LYS A 403 8.08 -12.71 -16.59
CA LYS A 403 7.06 -12.06 -17.42
C LYS A 403 7.30 -12.29 -18.92
N ALA A 404 8.54 -12.12 -19.39
CA ALA A 404 8.91 -12.29 -20.79
C ALA A 404 8.70 -13.74 -21.30
N PHE A 405 8.93 -14.72 -20.44
CA PHE A 405 8.71 -16.14 -20.76
C PHE A 405 7.22 -16.47 -20.94
N VAL A 406 6.36 -15.93 -20.07
CA VAL A 406 4.92 -16.16 -20.18
C VAL A 406 4.36 -15.52 -21.46
N GLU A 407 4.84 -14.33 -21.83
CA GLU A 407 4.46 -13.68 -23.10
C GLU A 407 4.87 -14.51 -24.33
N LYS A 408 6.05 -15.14 -24.31
CA LYS A 408 6.60 -15.97 -25.40
C LYS A 408 5.88 -17.31 -25.58
N GLU A 409 5.38 -17.92 -24.52
CA GLU A 409 4.58 -19.15 -24.63
C GLU A 409 3.14 -18.85 -25.08
N LEU A 410 2.57 -17.71 -24.67
CA LEU A 410 1.26 -17.27 -25.12
C LEU A 410 1.23 -16.98 -26.63
N SER A 411 2.31 -16.42 -27.19
CA SER A 411 2.39 -16.14 -28.64
C SER A 411 2.42 -17.39 -29.53
N LYS A 412 2.68 -18.58 -28.96
CA LYS A 412 2.63 -19.86 -29.69
C LYS A 412 1.22 -20.44 -29.77
N THR A 413 0.31 -19.93 -28.95
CA THR A 413 -1.10 -20.29 -29.03
C THR A 413 -1.78 -19.33 -30.02
N ASN A 414 -2.49 -19.83 -31.02
CA ASN A 414 -3.20 -19.02 -32.04
C ASN A 414 -4.43 -18.27 -31.47
N LYS A 415 -4.34 -17.79 -30.24
CA LYS A 415 -5.38 -17.06 -29.52
C LYS A 415 -4.75 -15.82 -28.87
N ASN A 416 -5.42 -14.68 -29.01
CA ASN A 416 -4.95 -13.43 -28.43
C ASN A 416 -5.23 -13.41 -26.92
N TYR A 417 -4.17 -13.37 -26.12
CA TYR A 417 -4.23 -13.14 -24.67
C TYR A 417 -3.38 -11.90 -24.33
N SER A 418 -3.82 -11.09 -23.37
CA SER A 418 -3.01 -10.02 -22.78
C SER A 418 -2.62 -10.40 -21.35
N LEU A 419 -1.33 -10.29 -21.03
CA LEU A 419 -0.84 -10.43 -19.66
C LEU A 419 -1.24 -9.18 -18.85
N VAL A 420 -1.85 -9.38 -17.68
CA VAL A 420 -2.09 -8.32 -16.68
C VAL A 420 -1.01 -8.40 -15.61
#